data_AF-S3C9R2-F1
#
_entry.id   AF-S3C9R2-F1
#
_cell.length_a   1.000
_cell.length_b   1.000
_cell.length_c   1.000
_cell.angle_alpha   90.00
_cell.angle_beta   90.00
_cell.angle_gamma   90.00
#
_symmetry.space_group_name_H-M   'P 1'
#
loop_
_entity.id
_entity.type
_entity.pdbx_description
1 polymer ?
#
loop_
_entity_poly.entity_id
_entity_poly.type
_entity_poly.pdbx_seq_one_letter_code
_entity_poly.pdbx_strand_id
1 'polypeptide(L)' 'MRRDCVTQVIVRWRDGEEDNFATPFEAENYINWALDELGEPEAAWLEDMQGRKKWDYRLVEDEEGRLRLMD' A
#
# COMPACT_ATOMS: atom_id res chain seq x y z
N MET A 1 -3.12 0.64 -28.29
CA MET A 1 -3.53 0.74 -26.87
C MET A 1 -2.79 -0.35 -26.12
N ARG A 2 -1.79 0.02 -25.31
CA ARG A 2 -0.95 -0.91 -24.55
C ARG A 2 -1.89 -1.59 -23.55
N ARG A 3 -1.93 -2.93 -23.48
CA ARG A 3 -2.76 -3.65 -22.50
C ARG A 3 -2.48 -3.05 -21.12
N ASP A 4 -3.46 -2.36 -20.56
CA ASP A 4 -3.46 -1.92 -19.17
C ASP A 4 -3.23 -3.18 -18.33
N CYS A 5 -2.01 -3.35 -17.82
CA CYS A 5 -1.74 -4.40 -16.87
C CYS A 5 -2.46 -3.96 -15.60
N VAL A 6 -3.53 -4.67 -15.22
CA VAL A 6 -4.20 -4.46 -13.94
C VAL A 6 -3.14 -4.56 -12.85
N THR A 7 -3.11 -3.58 -11.97
CA THR A 7 -2.18 -3.48 -10.85
C THR A 7 -2.93 -3.49 -9.53
N GLN A 8 -2.24 -3.87 -8.47
CA GLN A 8 -2.69 -3.83 -7.10
C GLN A 8 -1.62 -3.17 -6.22
N VAL A 9 -2.06 -2.54 -5.15
CA VAL A 9 -1.18 -2.05 -4.08
C VAL A 9 -1.11 -3.14 -3.02
N ILE A 10 0.10 -3.59 -2.72
CA ILE A 10 0.35 -4.51 -1.61
C ILE A 10 0.83 -3.70 -0.41
N VAL A 11 0.30 -4.00 0.77
CA VAL A 11 0.73 -3.46 2.05
C VAL A 11 1.18 -4.64 2.90
N ARG A 12 2.41 -4.60 3.39
CA ARG A 12 2.97 -5.64 4.25
C ARG A 12 3.08 -5.15 5.68
N TRP A 13 2.52 -5.92 6.60
CA TRP A 13 2.53 -5.67 8.03
C TRP A 13 3.73 -6.34 8.72
N ARG A 14 3.95 -5.98 9.98
CA ARG A 14 5.11 -6.40 10.78
C ARG A 14 5.15 -7.89 11.10
N ASP A 15 4.00 -8.53 11.15
CA ASP A 15 3.87 -9.99 11.31
C ASP A 15 4.15 -10.74 10.00
N GLY A 16 4.28 -10.03 8.88
CA GLY A 16 4.52 -10.58 7.55
C GLY A 16 3.25 -10.84 6.75
N GLU A 17 2.07 -10.54 7.29
CA GLU A 17 0.82 -10.59 6.53
C GLU A 17 0.78 -9.48 5.48
N GLU A 18 0.10 -9.75 4.37
CA GLU A 18 0.00 -8.86 3.22
C GLU A 18 -1.48 -8.63 2.85
N ASP A 19 -1.88 -7.36 2.77
CA ASP A 19 -3.18 -6.96 2.23
C ASP A 19 -3.01 -6.35 0.83
N ASN A 20 -3.97 -6.61 -0.05
CA ASN A 20 -3.97 -6.12 -1.42
C ASN A 20 -5.17 -5.20 -1.70
N PHE A 21 -4.91 -4.06 -2.34
CA PHE A 21 -5.90 -3.02 -2.64
C PHE A 21 -5.89 -2.67 -4.12
N ALA A 22 -7.04 -2.23 -4.66
CA ALA A 22 -7.12 -1.84 -6.05
C ALA A 22 -6.46 -0.47 -6.30
N THR A 23 -6.44 0.39 -5.28
CA THR A 23 -5.88 1.75 -5.39
C THR A 23 -5.06 2.14 -4.16
N PRO A 24 -4.10 3.09 -4.31
CA PRO A 24 -3.39 3.65 -3.15
C PRO A 24 -4.32 4.33 -2.16
N PHE A 25 -5.40 4.97 -2.62
CA PHE A 25 -6.37 5.62 -1.75
C PHE A 25 -7.11 4.64 -0.83
N GLU A 26 -7.49 3.47 -1.35
CA GLU A 26 -8.07 2.39 -0.52
C GLU A 26 -7.07 1.87 0.50
N ALA A 27 -5.82 1.64 0.08
CA ALA A 27 -4.74 1.21 0.97
C ALA A 27 -4.48 2.22 2.09
N GLU A 28 -4.35 3.51 1.77
CA GLU A 28 -4.16 4.58 2.76
C GLU A 28 -5.30 4.63 3.79
N ASN A 29 -6.55 4.52 3.33
CA ASN A 29 -7.70 4.54 4.25
C ASN A 29 -7.69 3.33 5.18
N TYR A 30 -7.40 2.13 4.66
CA TYR A 30 -7.31 0.95 5.49
C TYR A 30 -6.15 1.04 6.48
N ILE A 31 -4.96 1.46 6.02
CA ILE A 31 -3.78 1.65 6.87
C ILE A 31 -4.14 2.52 8.06
N ASN A 32 -4.63 3.75 7.80
CA ASN A 32 -4.93 4.70 8.86
C ASN A 32 -6.05 4.22 9.80
N TRP A 33 -7.01 3.44 9.31
CA TRP A 33 -8.05 2.84 10.15
C TRP A 33 -7.50 1.73 11.04
N ALA A 34 -6.55 0.94 10.54
CA ALA A 34 -5.98 -0.21 11.24
C ALA A 34 -4.77 0.12 12.14
N LEU A 35 -4.24 1.35 12.09
CA LEU A 35 -3.00 1.73 12.80
C LEU A 35 -3.01 1.41 14.29
N ASP A 36 -4.12 1.67 14.97
CA ASP A 36 -4.23 1.43 16.41
C ASP A 36 -4.15 -0.06 16.78
N GLU A 37 -4.56 -0.94 15.86
CA GLU A 37 -4.63 -2.39 16.08
C GLU A 37 -3.39 -3.11 15.53
N LEU A 38 -3.00 -2.80 14.29
CA LEU A 38 -1.94 -3.51 13.56
C LEU A 38 -0.59 -2.79 13.63
N GLY A 39 -0.57 -1.52 14.05
CA GLY A 39 0.60 -0.65 13.97
C GLY A 39 0.89 -0.18 12.54
N GLU A 40 2.03 0.48 12.37
CA GLU A 40 2.48 0.94 11.05
C GLU A 40 2.91 -0.25 10.17
N PRO A 41 2.57 -0.25 8.86
CA PRO A 41 3.05 -1.25 7.93
C PRO A 41 4.58 -1.12 7.71
N GLU A 42 5.24 -2.23 7.38
CA GLU A 42 6.68 -2.25 7.10
C GLU A 42 7.01 -1.79 5.67
N ALA A 43 6.12 -2.07 4.71
CA ALA A 43 6.32 -1.73 3.32
C ALA A 43 4.99 -1.64 2.55
N ALA A 44 5.01 -0.90 1.46
CA ALA A 44 3.94 -0.93 0.46
C ALA A 44 4.53 -0.83 -0.95
N TRP A 45 3.97 -1.54 -1.92
CA TRP A 45 4.42 -1.50 -3.32
C TRP A 45 3.29 -1.67 -4.31
N LEU A 46 3.50 -1.22 -5.55
CA LEU A 46 2.62 -1.51 -6.66
C LEU A 46 3.07 -2.80 -7.36
N GLU A 47 2.14 -3.69 -7.63
CA GLU A 47 2.37 -4.99 -8.24
C GLU A 47 1.41 -5.21 -9.43
N ASP A 48 1.83 -5.91 -10.48
CA ASP A 48 0.88 -6.39 -11.49
C ASP A 48 0.23 -7.73 -11.11
N MET A 49 -0.88 -8.10 -11.76
CA MET A 49 -1.57 -9.39 -11.52
C MET A 49 -0.72 -10.65 -11.79
N GLN A 50 0.54 -10.52 -12.23
CA GLN A 50 1.48 -11.63 -12.36
C GLN A 50 2.44 -11.74 -11.16
N GLY A 51 2.22 -10.95 -10.09
CA GLY A 51 3.08 -10.94 -8.92
C GLY A 51 4.36 -10.11 -9.10
N ARG A 52 4.46 -9.30 -10.17
CA ARG A 52 5.68 -8.55 -10.44
C ARG A 52 5.58 -7.15 -9.85
N LYS A 53 6.39 -6.90 -8.82
CA LYS A 53 6.58 -5.58 -8.25
C LYS A 53 7.03 -4.58 -9.34
N LYS A 54 6.37 -3.43 -9.39
CA LYS A 54 6.64 -2.31 -10.29
C LYS A 54 7.48 -1.23 -9.61
N TRP A 55 7.10 -0.82 -8.41
CA TRP A 55 7.84 0.14 -7.58
C TRP A 55 7.37 0.05 -6.13
N ASP A 56 8.18 0.57 -5.22
CA ASP A 56 7.86 0.69 -3.79
C ASP A 56 7.29 2.08 -3.51
N TYR A 57 6.29 2.15 -2.62
CA TYR A 57 5.81 3.40 -2.03
C TYR A 57 6.63 3.74 -0.80
N ARG A 58 6.81 5.04 -0.57
CA ARG A 58 7.27 5.57 0.71
C ARG A 58 6.06 5.79 1.62
N LEU A 59 6.17 5.30 2.85
CA LEU A 59 5.23 5.55 3.93
C LEU A 59 5.64 6.86 4.60
N VAL A 60 4.81 7.90 4.48
CA VAL A 60 5.11 9.24 5.00
C VAL A 60 3.89 9.76 5.76
N GLU A 61 4.11 10.25 6.98
CA GLU A 61 3.06 10.96 7.72
C GLU A 61 2.90 12.39 7.16
N ASP A 62 1.67 12.79 6.87
CA ASP A 62 1.34 14.14 6.43
C ASP A 62 1.18 15.13 7.60
N GLU A 63 0.88 16.39 7.27
CA GLU A 63 0.69 17.45 8.27
C GLU A 63 -0.51 17.23 9.20
N GLU A 64 -1.44 16.33 8.83
CA GLU A 64 -2.62 15.97 9.62
C GLU A 64 -2.38 14.70 10.46
N GLY A 65 -1.16 14.15 10.45
CA GLY A 65 -0.80 12.94 11.19
C GLY A 65 -1.27 11.66 10.51
N ARG A 66 -1.61 11.70 9.22
CA ARG A 66 -2.07 10.53 8.46
C ARG A 66 -0.95 9.92 7.65
N LEU A 67 -0.86 8.60 7.63
CA LEU A 67 0.08 7.90 6.75
C LEU A 67 -0.39 7.94 5.29
N ARG A 68 0.52 8.32 4.40
CA ARG A 68 0.34 8.47 2.95
C ARG A 68 1.28 7.54 2.19
N LEU A 69 0.83 7.07 1.03
CA LEU A 69 1.64 6.31 0.08
C LEU A 69 2.18 7.27 -0.98
N MET A 70 3.46 7.61 -0.88
CA MET A 70 4.15 8.47 -1.84
C MET A 70 4.98 7.67 -2.85
N ASP A 71 4.99 8.10 -4.10
CA ASP A 71 5.90 7.59 -5.13
C ASP A 71 7.35 8.09 -4.97
#